data_AF-A0A6P0IYI1-F1
#
_entry.id   AF-A0A6P0IYI1-F1
#
_cell.length_a   1.000
_cell.length_b   1.000
_cell.length_c   1.000
_cell.angle_alpha   90.00
_cell.angle_beta   90.00
_cell.angle_gamma   90.00
#
_symmetry.space_group_name_H-M   'P 1'
#
loop_
_entity.id
_entity.type
_entity.pdbx_description
1 polymer ?
#
loop_
_entity_poly.entity_id
_entity_poly.type
_entity_poly.pdbx_seq_one_letter_code
_entity_poly.pdbx_strand_id
1 'polypeptide(L)' 'MAKKSRKTASQYSESKSKVGISLTPTGIGLLTQMAQNTGLSRSELIERIARGNIAIACQQASM' A
#
# COMPACT_ATOMS: atom_id res chain seq x y z
N MET A 1 9.70 8.25 30.23
CA MET A 1 8.52 8.17 29.33
C MET A 1 8.58 6.86 28.54
N ALA A 2 7.76 5.87 28.90
CA ALA A 2 7.72 4.59 28.19
C ALA A 2 7.10 4.79 26.80
N LYS A 3 7.85 4.48 25.74
CA LYS A 3 7.34 4.50 24.36
C LYS A 3 6.29 3.40 24.24
N LYS A 4 5.01 3.78 24.15
CA LYS A 4 3.89 2.89 23.87
C LYS A 4 4.14 2.23 22.50
N SER A 5 4.63 0.99 22.50
CA SER A 5 4.80 0.19 21.29
C SER A 5 3.40 -0.14 20.78
N ARG A 6 2.94 0.67 19.83
CA ARG A 6 1.70 0.41 19.10
C ARG A 6 1.97 -0.83 18.26
N LYS A 7 1.68 -2.02 18.78
CA LYS A 7 1.56 -3.25 18.00
C LYS A 7 0.44 -3.01 17.00
N THR A 8 0.74 -2.40 15.86
CA THR A 8 -0.07 -2.54 14.66
C THR A 8 -0.11 -4.02 14.38
N ALA A 9 -1.22 -4.66 14.73
CA ALA A 9 -1.48 -6.05 14.38
C ALA A 9 -1.24 -6.18 12.88
N SER A 10 -0.19 -6.91 12.50
CA SER A 10 -0.02 -7.22 11.09
C SER A 10 -1.09 -8.24 10.76
N GLN A 11 -1.86 -7.95 9.71
CA GLN A 11 -2.98 -8.78 9.30
C GLN A 11 -2.53 -10.22 8.95
N TYR A 12 -1.24 -10.41 8.67
CA TYR A 12 -0.63 -11.66 8.23
C TYR A 12 0.38 -12.26 9.21
N SER A 13 0.44 -11.79 10.47
CA SER A 13 1.44 -12.23 11.48
C SER A 13 2.92 -12.02 11.09
N GLU A 14 3.20 -11.34 9.99
CA GLU A 14 4.53 -11.00 9.50
C GLU A 14 4.88 -9.54 9.83
N SER A 15 6.17 -9.23 10.02
CA SER A 15 6.61 -7.85 10.18
C SER A 15 6.84 -7.20 8.82
N LYS A 16 6.28 -6.01 8.58
CA LYS A 16 6.48 -5.29 7.32
C LYS A 16 7.93 -4.81 7.20
N SER A 17 8.62 -5.18 6.13
CA SER A 17 9.91 -4.61 5.75
C SER A 17 9.71 -3.29 4.99
N LYS A 18 10.56 -2.29 5.22
CA LYS A 18 10.51 -1.01 4.48
C LYS A 18 11.05 -1.19 3.07
N VAL A 19 10.30 -0.73 2.08
CA VAL A 19 10.71 -0.68 0.67
C VAL A 19 10.67 0.77 0.21
N GLY A 20 11.75 1.26 -0.39
CA GLY A 20 11.80 2.56 -1.04
C GLY A 20 11.35 2.45 -2.50
N ILE A 21 10.37 3.25 -2.91
CA ILE A 21 9.85 3.25 -4.29
C ILE A 21 9.87 4.69 -4.79
N SER A 22 10.51 4.90 -5.95
CA SER A 22 10.49 6.17 -6.66
C SER A 22 9.20 6.26 -7.50
N LEU A 23 8.46 7.35 -7.33
CA LEU A 23 7.22 7.62 -8.06
C LEU A 23 7.21 9.10 -8.48
N THR A 24 6.54 9.40 -9.59
CA THR A 24 6.25 10.79 -9.96
C THR A 24 5.27 11.41 -8.96
N PRO A 25 5.23 12.75 -8.81
CA PRO A 25 4.25 13.41 -7.95
C PRO A 25 2.80 13.01 -8.28
N THR A 26 2.50 12.90 -9.57
CA THR A 26 1.19 12.41 -10.06
C THR A 26 0.91 10.98 -9.59
N GLY A 27 1.88 10.07 -9.73
CA GLY A 27 1.74 8.69 -9.27
C GLY A 27 1.50 8.58 -7.76
N ILE A 28 2.16 9.42 -6.96
CA ILE A 28 1.94 9.51 -5.50
C ILE A 28 0.51 9.98 -5.20
N GLY A 29 0.01 10.98 -5.94
CA GLY A 29 -1.35 11.48 -5.82
C GLY A 29 -2.39 10.39 -6.11
N LEU A 30 -2.25 9.70 -7.24
CA LEU A 30 -3.12 8.60 -7.62
C LEU A 30 -3.11 7.45 -6.61
N LEU A 31 -1.93 7.05 -6.11
CA LEU A 31 -1.81 6.03 -5.07
C LEU A 31 -2.52 6.44 -3.78
N THR A 32 -2.43 7.72 -3.41
CA THR A 32 -3.10 8.27 -2.24
C THR A 32 -4.62 8.26 -2.40
N GLN A 33 -5.12 8.65 -3.58
CA GLN A 33 -6.55 8.59 -3.90
C GLN A 33 -7.09 7.15 -3.88
N MET A 34 -6.38 6.19 -4.47
CA MET A 34 -6.77 4.77 -4.42
C MET A 34 -6.83 4.24 -2.97
N ALA A 35 -5.86 4.62 -2.14
CA ALA A 35 -5.84 4.24 -0.73
C ALA A 35 -7.04 4.83 0.03
N GLN A 36 -7.37 6.11 -0.20
CA GLN A 36 -8.54 6.77 0.39
C GLN A 36 -9.85 6.10 -0.05
N ASN A 37 -10.01 5.84 -1.35
CA ASN A 37 -11.22 5.22 -1.91
C ASN A 37 -11.45 3.79 -1.37
N THR A 38 -10.38 3.07 -1.05
CA THR A 38 -10.46 1.71 -0.49
C THR A 38 -10.53 1.69 1.05
N GLY A 39 -10.38 2.85 1.71
CA GLY A 39 -10.26 2.93 3.17
C GLY A 39 -8.98 2.28 3.72
N LEU A 40 -7.97 2.07 2.87
CA LEU A 40 -6.71 1.41 3.22
C LEU A 40 -5.58 2.42 3.39
N SER A 41 -4.56 2.03 4.14
CA SER A 41 -3.29 2.76 4.08
C SER A 41 -2.56 2.46 2.76
N ARG A 42 -1.70 3.37 2.30
CA ARG A 42 -0.91 3.16 1.07
C ARG A 42 -0.11 1.87 1.08
N SER A 43 0.52 1.53 2.21
CA SER A 43 1.30 0.29 2.34
C SER A 43 0.42 -0.95 2.36
N GLU A 44 -0.76 -0.88 2.97
CA GLU A 44 -1.73 -1.99 2.97
C GLU A 44 -2.33 -2.23 1.58
N LEU A 45 -2.63 -1.15 0.84
CA LEU A 45 -3.07 -1.25 -0.54
C LEU A 45 -2.04 -1.99 -1.40
N ILE A 46 -0.76 -1.60 -1.32
CA ILE A 46 0.32 -2.26 -2.06
C ILE A 46 0.48 -3.73 -1.62
N GLU A 47 0.36 -4.02 -0.33
CA GLU A 47 0.48 -5.39 0.18
C GLU A 47 -0.64 -6.30 -0.33
N ARG A 48 -1.88 -5.79 -0.36
CA ARG A 48 -3.03 -6.52 -0.92
C ARG A 48 -2.95 -6.70 -2.43
N ILE A 49 -2.41 -5.72 -3.16
CA ILE A 49 -2.10 -5.87 -4.58
C ILE A 49 -1.06 -6.99 -4.77
N ALA A 50 0.04 -6.95 -4.02
CA ALA A 50 1.12 -7.92 -4.14
C ALA A 50 0.70 -9.35 -3.78
N ARG A 51 -0.23 -9.51 -2.83
CA ARG A 51 -0.82 -10.81 -2.47
C ARG A 51 -1.96 -11.27 -3.40
N GLY A 52 -2.37 -10.44 -4.36
CA GLY A 52 -3.46 -10.75 -5.28
C GLY A 52 -4.87 -10.58 -4.69
N ASN A 53 -4.99 -9.97 -3.51
CA ASN A 53 -6.29 -9.66 -2.88
C ASN A 53 -7.02 -8.50 -3.55
N ILE A 54 -6.30 -7.64 -4.30
CA ILE A 54 -6.87 -6.55 -5.09
C ILE A 54 -6.37 -6.71 -6.53
N ALA A 55 -7.31 -6.85 -7.47
CA ALA A 55 -7.00 -6.84 -8.88
C ALA A 55 -6.79 -5.39 -9.35
N ILE A 56 -5.63 -5.12 -9.97
CA ILE A 56 -5.45 -3.89 -10.74
C ILE A 56 -6.05 -4.15 -12.11
N ALA A 57 -7.04 -3.36 -12.51
CA ALA A 57 -7.51 -3.36 -13.89
C ALA A 57 -6.36 -2.87 -14.79
N CYS A 58 -5.66 -3.83 -15.40
CA CYS A 58 -4.58 -3.53 -16.33
C CYS A 58 -5.21 -3.10 -17.66
N GLN A 59 -5.49 -1.80 -17.81
CA GLN A 59 -5.56 -1.21 -19.15
C GLN A 59 -4.13 -1.17 -19.65
N GLN A 60 -3.68 -2.26 -20.26
CA GLN A 60 -2.42 -2.28 -21.00
C GLN A 60 -2.52 -1.16 -22.04
N ALA A 61 -1.85 -0.04 -21.78
CA ALA A 61 -1.54 0.92 -22.81
C ALA A 61 -0.55 0.20 -23.71
N SER A 62 -1.05 -0.35 -24.81
CA SER A 62 -0.24 -0.77 -25.94
C SER A 62 0.70 0.37 -26.33
N MET A 63 2.00 0.18 -26.11
CA MET A 63 3.12 0.68 -26.90
C MET A 63 4.33 -0.23 -26.69
#